data_AF-A0A0D7NB56-F1
#
_entry.id   AF-A0A0D7NB56-F1
#
_cell.length_a   1.000
_cell.length_b   1.000
_cell.length_c   1.000
_cell.angle_alpha   90.00
_cell.angle_beta   90.00
_cell.angle_gamma   90.00
#
_symmetry.space_group_name_H-M   'P 1'
#
loop_
_entity.id
_entity.type
_entity.pdbx_description
1 polymer ?
#
loop_
_entity_poly.entity_id
_entity_poly.type
_entity_poly.pdbx_seq_one_letter_code
_entity_poly.pdbx_strand_id
1 'polypeptide(L)'
;MLLRICSAAILASFAFAGAAQAQTQLPLESVQLRTLFKMPDQREEFVRQCVPHMAGRWAHPDAVCGCLHDHAAAVVDDADLRQAVLRGISETGVPTIETDWVPRSKQSEIGPTFTKIAKPTLQCMFEPSTTTN
;
A
#
# COMPACT_ATOMS: atom_id res chain seq x y z
N MET A 1 39.28 53.04 -13.27
CA MET A 1 40.54 52.67 -12.61
C MET A 1 40.33 51.34 -11.90
N LEU A 2 41.07 50.32 -12.33
CA LEU A 2 41.15 48.99 -11.72
C LEU A 2 41.92 49.12 -10.40
N LEU A 3 41.35 48.68 -9.28
CA LEU A 3 42.14 48.39 -8.07
C LEU A 3 41.98 46.92 -7.72
N ARG A 4 42.99 46.20 -8.19
CA ARG A 4 43.32 44.81 -7.93
C ARG A 4 44.25 44.76 -6.70
N ILE A 5 44.18 43.62 -6.01
CA ILE A 5 45.20 43.01 -5.13
C ILE A 5 45.19 43.44 -3.66
N CYS A 6 44.96 42.46 -2.77
CA CYS A 6 45.90 42.12 -1.70
C CYS A 6 45.62 40.70 -1.18
N SER A 7 46.52 39.77 -1.51
CA SER A 7 46.56 38.39 -1.02
C SER A 7 47.83 38.20 -0.18
N ALA A 8 47.68 37.67 1.03
CA ALA A 8 48.70 36.98 1.83
C ALA A 8 47.94 36.20 2.93
N ALA A 9 47.66 34.90 2.76
CA ALA A 9 48.50 33.75 3.12
C ALA A 9 48.93 33.73 4.60
N ILE A 10 48.53 32.69 5.36
CA ILE A 10 49.42 31.72 6.01
C ILE A 10 48.61 30.62 6.72
N LEU A 11 49.17 29.41 6.60
CA LEU A 11 48.78 28.08 7.01
C LEU A 11 48.65 27.89 8.54
N ALA A 12 47.75 27.01 8.96
CA ALA A 12 47.98 26.18 10.15
C ALA A 12 47.21 24.85 10.01
N SER A 13 47.92 23.85 9.49
CA SER A 13 47.54 22.45 9.55
C SER A 13 47.70 21.97 11.00
N PHE A 14 46.61 21.55 11.65
CA PHE A 14 46.71 20.70 12.82
C PHE A 14 46.34 19.27 12.42
N ALA A 15 47.38 18.50 12.09
CA ALA A 15 47.31 17.06 12.07
C ALA A 15 47.27 16.56 13.52
N PHE A 16 46.13 16.06 13.97
CA PHE A 16 46.09 15.14 15.11
C PHE A 16 46.17 13.73 14.55
N ALA A 17 47.38 13.19 14.57
CA ALA A 17 47.64 11.77 14.46
C ALA A 17 47.23 11.10 15.77
N GLY A 18 46.26 10.20 15.72
CA GLY A 18 45.94 9.24 16.75
C GLY A 18 45.72 7.89 16.10
N ALA A 19 46.66 6.97 16.29
CA ALA A 19 46.67 5.64 15.72
C ALA A 19 45.69 4.70 16.44
N ALA A 20 45.04 3.80 15.69
CA ALA A 20 44.90 2.35 15.95
C ALA A 20 43.61 1.78 15.33
N GLN A 21 43.78 0.74 14.53
CA GLN A 21 42.75 -0.02 13.83
C GLN A 21 41.94 -0.88 14.82
N ALA A 22 40.61 -0.97 14.64
CA ALA A 22 39.83 -2.16 15.01
C ALA A 22 38.42 -2.12 14.38
N GLN A 23 38.28 -2.87 13.29
CA GLN A 23 37.17 -3.78 13.01
C GLN A 23 35.76 -3.38 13.47
N THR A 24 34.91 -2.99 12.52
CA THR A 24 33.56 -3.58 12.42
C THR A 24 33.07 -3.47 10.97
N GLN A 25 33.51 -4.44 10.16
CA GLN A 25 32.73 -4.91 9.02
C GLN A 25 31.39 -5.42 9.56
N LEU A 26 30.27 -4.95 8.98
CA LEU A 26 29.06 -5.70 8.60
C LEU A 26 27.91 -4.71 8.26
N PRO A 27 27.03 -5.05 7.31
CA PRO A 27 27.12 -4.54 5.96
C PRO A 27 25.97 -3.57 5.61
N LEU A 28 26.34 -2.45 4.99
CA LEU A 28 25.43 -1.55 4.25
C LEU A 28 25.01 -2.22 2.92
N GLU A 29 24.45 -3.42 2.96
CA GLU A 29 24.04 -4.16 1.74
C GLU A 29 22.74 -4.96 1.89
N SER A 30 22.10 -4.98 3.06
CA SER A 30 20.87 -5.76 3.28
C SER A 30 19.56 -4.95 3.27
N VAL A 31 19.63 -3.61 3.17
CA VAL A 31 18.43 -2.75 3.30
C VAL A 31 17.77 -2.43 1.94
N GLN A 32 18.49 -2.48 0.82
CA GLN A 32 17.95 -2.05 -0.49
C GLN A 32 17.35 -3.18 -1.35
N LEU A 33 17.58 -4.46 -1.03
CA LEU A 33 17.01 -5.59 -1.79
C LEU A 33 15.61 -6.02 -1.36
N ARG A 34 15.14 -5.63 -0.17
CA ARG A 34 13.77 -5.94 0.28
C ARG A 34 12.70 -5.06 -0.37
N THR A 35 13.09 -3.92 -0.93
CA THR A 35 12.19 -2.98 -1.62
C THR A 35 12.00 -3.32 -3.11
N LEU A 36 12.86 -4.14 -3.70
CA LEU A 36 12.78 -4.47 -5.14
C LEU A 36 11.79 -5.60 -5.46
N PHE A 37 11.32 -6.33 -4.45
CA PHE A 37 10.37 -7.44 -4.57
C PHE A 37 9.11 -7.28 -3.70
N LYS A 38 8.84 -6.08 -3.19
CA LYS A 38 7.52 -5.81 -2.59
C LYS A 38 6.54 -5.75 -3.77
N MET A 39 5.88 -6.88 -4.05
CA MET A 39 4.74 -6.91 -4.94
C MET A 39 3.81 -5.75 -4.56
N PRO A 40 3.25 -5.03 -5.55
CA PRO A 40 2.34 -3.93 -5.26
C PRO A 40 1.25 -4.45 -4.31
N ASP A 41 1.04 -3.73 -3.21
CA ASP A 41 0.04 -4.09 -2.23
C ASP A 41 -1.33 -3.96 -2.90
N GLN A 42 -2.00 -5.10 -3.16
CA GLN A 42 -3.28 -5.12 -3.87
C GLN A 42 -4.33 -4.26 -3.16
N ARG A 43 -4.23 -4.15 -1.83
CA ARG A 43 -5.11 -3.29 -1.04
C ARG A 43 -4.83 -1.82 -1.31
N GLU A 44 -3.56 -1.43 -1.37
CA GLU A 44 -3.17 -0.04 -1.66
C GLU A 44 -3.57 0.37 -3.08
N GLU A 45 -3.36 -0.53 -4.04
CA GLU A 45 -3.77 -0.31 -5.43
C GLU A 45 -5.30 -0.19 -5.56
N PHE A 46 -6.05 -1.02 -4.84
CA PHE A 46 -7.50 -0.88 -4.75
C PHE A 46 -7.91 0.49 -4.19
N VAL A 47 -7.33 0.92 -3.06
CA VAL A 47 -7.65 2.22 -2.46
C VAL A 47 -7.39 3.35 -3.46
N ARG A 48 -6.26 3.30 -4.17
CA ARG A 48 -5.90 4.28 -5.20
C ARG A 48 -6.93 4.36 -6.33
N GLN A 49 -7.48 3.23 -6.78
CA GLN A 49 -8.50 3.17 -7.83
C GLN A 49 -9.91 3.53 -7.33
N CYS A 50 -10.25 3.16 -6.10
CA CYS A 50 -11.58 3.33 -5.50
C CYS A 50 -11.85 4.79 -5.09
N VAL A 51 -10.85 5.48 -4.51
CA VAL A 51 -11.00 6.83 -3.93
C VAL A 51 -11.63 7.85 -4.92
N PRO A 52 -11.20 7.96 -6.19
CA PRO A 52 -11.79 8.90 -7.14
C PRO A 52 -13.30 8.73 -7.36
N HIS A 53 -13.84 7.53 -7.22
CA HIS A 53 -15.26 7.24 -7.41
C HIS A 53 -16.11 7.54 -6.16
N MET A 54 -15.47 7.57 -4.99
CA MET A 54 -16.10 7.82 -3.70
C MET A 54 -15.94 9.29 -3.25
N ALA A 55 -14.99 10.00 -3.84
CA ALA A 55 -14.72 11.40 -3.55
C ALA A 55 -15.99 12.27 -3.68
N GLY A 56 -16.23 13.13 -2.68
CA GLY A 56 -17.36 14.07 -2.64
C GLY A 56 -18.63 13.55 -1.96
N ARG A 57 -18.83 12.23 -1.85
CA ARG A 57 -19.94 11.66 -1.06
C ARG A 57 -19.54 11.31 0.37
N TRP A 58 -18.24 11.13 0.62
CA TRP A 58 -17.70 10.59 1.86
C TRP A 58 -16.55 11.46 2.40
N ALA A 59 -16.46 11.54 3.74
CA ALA A 59 -15.42 12.33 4.41
C ALA A 59 -14.04 11.64 4.40
N HIS A 60 -14.01 10.29 4.47
CA HIS A 60 -12.79 9.47 4.54
C HIS A 60 -12.84 8.32 3.52
N PRO A 61 -12.80 8.62 2.21
CA PRO A 61 -12.99 7.61 1.17
C PRO A 61 -11.92 6.51 1.19
N ASP A 62 -10.69 6.83 1.57
CA ASP A 62 -9.57 5.91 1.72
C ASP A 62 -9.83 4.86 2.82
N ALA A 63 -10.38 5.28 3.96
CA ALA A 63 -10.75 4.38 5.05
C ALA A 63 -11.89 3.44 4.64
N VAL A 64 -12.91 3.96 3.94
CA VAL A 64 -14.03 3.17 3.42
C VAL A 64 -13.54 2.12 2.42
N CYS A 65 -12.69 2.51 1.46
CA CYS A 65 -12.11 1.60 0.49
C CYS A 65 -11.24 0.54 1.20
N GLY A 66 -10.34 0.94 2.09
CA GLY A 66 -9.51 -0.01 2.85
C GLY A 66 -10.34 -1.05 3.61
N CYS A 67 -11.37 -0.60 4.33
CA CYS A 67 -12.32 -1.46 5.03
C CYS A 67 -12.99 -2.46 4.07
N LEU A 68 -13.49 -2.01 2.93
CA LEU A 68 -14.20 -2.86 1.98
C LEU A 68 -13.33 -4.01 1.48
N HIS A 69 -12.08 -3.71 1.13
CA HIS A 69 -11.11 -4.71 0.68
C HIS A 69 -10.82 -5.74 1.79
N ASP A 70 -10.57 -5.27 3.01
CA ASP A 70 -10.25 -6.13 4.15
C ASP A 70 -11.42 -7.05 4.52
N HIS A 71 -12.64 -6.51 4.50
CA HIS A 71 -13.84 -7.31 4.76
C HIS A 71 -14.13 -8.33 3.66
N ALA A 72 -14.00 -7.96 2.38
CA ALA A 72 -14.17 -8.90 1.28
C ALA A 72 -13.19 -10.08 1.38
N ALA A 73 -11.94 -9.82 1.80
CA ALA A 73 -10.96 -10.86 2.06
C ALA A 73 -11.34 -11.75 3.25
N ALA A 74 -11.99 -11.21 4.27
CA ALA A 74 -12.30 -11.92 5.51
C ALA A 74 -13.59 -12.75 5.47
N VAL A 75 -14.63 -12.31 4.75
CA VAL A 75 -15.97 -12.94 4.78
C VAL A 75 -16.21 -14.00 3.71
N VAL A 76 -15.32 -14.09 2.71
CA VAL A 76 -15.42 -15.07 1.63
C VAL A 76 -14.54 -16.27 1.96
N ASP A 77 -15.17 -17.37 2.36
CA ASP A 77 -14.49 -18.58 2.84
C ASP A 77 -13.74 -19.31 1.71
N ASP A 78 -14.40 -19.51 0.57
CA ASP A 78 -13.86 -20.24 -0.57
C ASP A 78 -12.72 -19.46 -1.24
N ALA A 79 -11.58 -20.13 -1.45
CA ALA A 79 -10.38 -19.49 -1.97
C ALA A 79 -10.54 -18.99 -3.42
N ASP A 80 -11.24 -19.74 -4.26
CA ASP A 80 -11.42 -19.37 -5.68
C ASP A 80 -12.37 -18.17 -5.78
N LEU A 81 -13.47 -18.19 -5.01
CA LEU A 81 -14.41 -17.07 -4.94
C LEU A 81 -13.75 -15.82 -4.34
N ARG A 82 -12.96 -15.97 -3.27
CA ARG A 82 -12.24 -14.85 -2.66
C ARG A 82 -11.24 -14.24 -3.64
N GLN A 83 -10.49 -15.07 -4.35
CA GLN A 83 -9.55 -14.58 -5.35
C GLN A 83 -10.26 -13.87 -6.51
N ALA A 84 -11.39 -14.41 -6.99
CA ALA A 84 -12.18 -13.77 -8.05
C ALA A 84 -12.74 -12.41 -7.59
N VAL A 85 -13.25 -12.33 -6.35
CA VAL A 85 -13.71 -11.07 -5.74
C VAL A 85 -12.57 -10.06 -5.64
N LEU A 86 -11.43 -10.43 -5.05
CA LEU A 86 -10.30 -9.52 -4.87
C LEU A 86 -9.73 -9.04 -6.21
N ARG A 87 -9.75 -9.89 -7.23
CA ARG A 87 -9.40 -9.51 -8.60
C ARG A 87 -10.38 -8.48 -9.17
N GLY A 88 -11.68 -8.74 -9.11
CA GLY A 88 -12.69 -7.80 -9.62
C GLY A 88 -12.67 -6.45 -8.90
N ILE A 89 -12.42 -6.48 -7.60
CA ILE A 89 -12.14 -5.31 -6.75
C ILE A 89 -10.91 -4.55 -7.27
N SER A 90 -9.80 -5.24 -7.54
CA SER A 90 -8.56 -4.63 -8.03
C SER A 90 -8.65 -4.11 -9.47
N GLU A 91 -9.58 -4.59 -10.29
CA GLU A 91 -9.73 -4.17 -11.69
C GLU A 91 -10.75 -3.03 -11.85
N THR A 92 -11.77 -2.98 -11.00
CA THR A 92 -12.90 -2.04 -11.15
C THR A 92 -13.10 -1.10 -9.97
N GLY A 93 -12.43 -1.34 -8.84
CA GLY A 93 -12.70 -0.62 -7.60
C GLY A 93 -14.04 -0.99 -6.95
N VAL A 94 -14.77 -1.96 -7.50
CA VAL A 94 -16.09 -2.39 -7.02
C VAL A 94 -16.06 -3.91 -6.84
N PRO A 95 -16.70 -4.47 -5.79
CA PRO A 95 -16.85 -5.92 -5.69
C PRO A 95 -17.57 -6.47 -6.92
N THR A 96 -16.83 -7.19 -7.75
CA THR A 96 -17.31 -7.89 -8.95
C THR A 96 -16.67 -9.29 -9.01
N ILE A 97 -17.33 -10.22 -9.70
CA ILE A 97 -16.88 -11.60 -9.89
C ILE A 97 -17.23 -11.95 -11.34
N GLU A 98 -16.22 -12.14 -12.18
CA GLU A 98 -16.44 -12.68 -13.52
C GLU A 98 -16.59 -14.21 -13.44
N THR A 99 -17.55 -14.74 -14.19
CA THR A 99 -17.96 -16.16 -14.08
C THR A 99 -16.90 -17.12 -14.61
N ASP A 100 -16.04 -16.66 -15.51
CA ASP A 100 -14.92 -17.40 -16.10
C ASP A 100 -13.74 -17.55 -15.13
N TRP A 101 -13.59 -16.64 -14.16
CA TRP A 101 -12.56 -16.75 -13.11
C TRP A 101 -12.91 -17.77 -12.03
N VAL A 102 -14.16 -18.20 -11.97
CA VAL A 102 -14.67 -19.18 -10.99
C VAL A 102 -14.85 -20.54 -11.67
N PRO A 103 -14.35 -21.65 -11.08
CA PRO A 103 -14.60 -22.99 -11.59
C PRO A 103 -16.09 -23.27 -11.80
N ARG A 104 -16.45 -23.97 -12.89
CA ARG A 104 -17.87 -24.23 -13.22
C ARG A 104 -18.66 -24.89 -12.10
N SER A 105 -18.03 -25.73 -11.27
CA SER A 105 -18.66 -26.38 -10.11
C SER A 105 -19.07 -25.40 -9.01
N LYS A 106 -18.53 -24.18 -9.00
CA LYS A 106 -18.73 -23.17 -7.94
C LYS A 106 -19.48 -21.92 -8.43
N GLN A 107 -19.84 -21.83 -9.71
CA GLN A 107 -20.53 -20.66 -10.24
C GLN A 107 -21.88 -20.39 -9.56
N SER A 108 -22.56 -21.42 -9.04
CA SER A 108 -23.78 -21.25 -8.24
C SER A 108 -23.55 -20.51 -6.91
N GLU A 109 -22.31 -20.42 -6.44
CA GLU A 109 -21.96 -19.74 -5.18
C GLU A 109 -21.66 -18.24 -5.34
N ILE A 110 -21.62 -17.73 -6.57
CA ILE A 110 -21.34 -16.32 -6.87
C ILE A 110 -22.40 -15.41 -6.23
N GLY A 111 -23.69 -15.70 -6.43
CA GLY A 111 -24.80 -14.92 -5.85
C GLY A 111 -24.79 -14.92 -4.31
N PRO A 112 -24.68 -16.09 -3.65
CA PRO A 112 -24.48 -16.19 -2.21
C PRO A 112 -23.25 -15.40 -1.72
N THR A 113 -22.14 -15.40 -2.47
CA THR A 113 -20.93 -14.66 -2.11
C THR A 113 -21.15 -13.16 -2.11
N PHE A 114 -21.80 -12.61 -3.14
CA PHE A 114 -22.17 -11.19 -3.15
C PHE A 114 -23.10 -10.81 -2.00
N THR A 115 -24.04 -11.70 -1.66
CA THR A 115 -24.91 -11.50 -0.51
C THR A 115 -24.11 -11.45 0.80
N LYS A 116 -23.11 -12.32 0.97
CA LYS A 116 -22.22 -12.29 2.14
C LYS A 116 -21.43 -10.98 2.24
N ILE A 117 -21.02 -10.40 1.10
CA ILE A 117 -20.26 -9.13 1.05
C ILE A 117 -21.15 -7.90 1.27
N ALA A 118 -22.46 -7.99 1.05
CA ALA A 118 -23.38 -6.86 1.17
C ALA A 118 -23.40 -6.24 2.58
N LYS A 119 -23.57 -7.06 3.63
CA LYS A 119 -23.58 -6.58 5.02
C LYS A 119 -22.29 -5.82 5.40
N PRO A 120 -21.09 -6.40 5.23
CA PRO A 120 -19.86 -5.69 5.57
C PRO A 120 -19.60 -4.46 4.69
N THR A 121 -20.05 -4.46 3.43
CA THR A 121 -19.99 -3.25 2.59
C THR A 121 -20.75 -2.10 3.22
N LEU A 122 -21.97 -2.36 3.72
CA LEU A 122 -22.75 -1.35 4.43
C LEU A 122 -22.07 -0.89 5.71
N GLN A 123 -21.40 -1.79 6.44
CA GLN A 123 -20.61 -1.42 7.61
C GLN A 123 -19.48 -0.46 7.23
N CYS A 124 -18.70 -0.77 6.20
CA CYS A 124 -17.64 0.14 5.74
C CYS A 124 -18.16 1.51 5.27
N MET A 125 -19.35 1.57 4.66
CA MET A 125 -19.92 2.82 4.17
C MET A 125 -20.50 3.69 5.30
N PHE A 126 -21.16 3.09 6.28
CA PHE A 126 -21.99 3.82 7.24
C PHE A 126 -21.48 3.80 8.68
N GLU A 127 -20.52 2.93 9.01
CA GLU A 127 -19.92 2.91 10.33
C GLU A 127 -19.03 4.14 10.51
N PRO A 128 -19.17 4.90 11.60
CA PRO A 128 -18.36 6.10 11.81
C PRO A 128 -16.89 5.71 11.87
N SER A 129 -16.07 6.29 11.00
CA SER A 129 -14.62 6.21 11.11
C SER A 129 -14.24 6.82 12.45
N THR A 130 -13.95 5.99 13.45
CA THR A 130 -13.37 6.41 14.72
C THR A 130 -11.96 6.92 14.44
N THR A 131 -11.88 8.17 13.99
CA THR A 131 -10.62 8.90 13.86
C THR A 131 -10.05 9.01 15.26
N THR A 132 -9.14 8.09 15.59
CA THR A 132 -8.32 8.20 16.77
C THR A 132 -7.18 9.13 16.39
N ASN A 133 -7.12 10.27 17.09
CA ASN A 133 -6.14 11.36 16.99
C ASN A 133 -4.70 10.89 16.75
#